data_AF-C6H2P2-F1
#
_entry.id   AF-C6H2P2-F1
#
_cell.length_a   1.000
_cell.length_b   1.000
_cell.length_c   1.000
_cell.angle_alpha   90.00
_cell.angle_beta   90.00
_cell.angle_gamma   90.00
#
_symmetry.space_group_name_H-M   'P 1'
#
loop_
_entity.id
_entity.type
_entity.pdbx_description
1 polymer ?
#
loop_
_entity_poly.entity_id
_entity_poly.type
_entity_poly.pdbx_seq_one_letter_code
_entity_poly.pdbx_strand_id
1 'polypeptide(L)'
;MISPEKIAEIVEDRGFDAEILETAARYRNPSSSRGKSVSRKEPTHVTTTISIEGMTCGACTSAVENALKDQPGMVRFNVSLLAERGVVVHDPSVLRAAHIAELIEDAGFDVKILSSREDDSIQSNTSASLALNIYGLPDSTAATNLERAFRKTDGVLTADVKLSNSRALISYSPTKVGIRRLVEVVEQAGYNALLVESDDGNAQLESLAKTKEIHEWRKAFWFSFSFAVPVMVISMLLPMYLPAIDIGNFELIPGLFSGEIICLLLTIPVQFGVGKRFYIASFKSLKHGSPTMDVLVMLGTSAAFFFSILAMLVSVFFKPHSRPMTVFETSTMLITFISLGRWLENRAKGQTSRALSRLMSLAPSMATIYDDPVAVEMLAENWGSVPLSAEMDKAAAAVSTVQKTIPTELIQVGDIVCLRPGDKVPADGVVIRGESYIDEGHGWHCEWRWLG
;
A
#
# COMPACT_ATOMS: atom_id res chain seq x y z
N MET A 1 16.46 -18.09 29.66
CA MET A 1 16.93 -18.55 28.33
C MET A 1 16.44 -19.98 28.17
N ILE A 2 15.68 -20.25 27.12
CA ILE A 2 15.15 -21.59 26.83
C ILE A 2 16.30 -22.41 26.25
N SER A 3 16.50 -23.64 26.72
CA SER A 3 17.56 -24.50 26.17
C SER A 3 17.22 -24.89 24.72
N PRO A 4 18.21 -25.01 23.83
CA PRO A 4 17.98 -25.38 22.44
C PRO A 4 17.29 -26.74 22.30
N GLU A 5 17.51 -27.67 23.24
CA GLU A 5 16.80 -28.95 23.35
C GLU A 5 15.28 -28.77 23.53
N LYS A 6 14.88 -27.83 24.38
CA LYS A 6 13.46 -27.54 24.64
C LYS A 6 12.78 -26.83 23.47
N ILE A 7 13.56 -26.20 22.60
CA ILE A 7 13.06 -25.60 21.35
C ILE A 7 12.83 -26.69 20.30
N ALA A 8 13.73 -27.66 20.18
CA ALA A 8 13.54 -28.81 19.29
C ALA A 8 12.30 -29.63 19.68
N GLU A 9 12.12 -29.90 20.98
CA GLU A 9 10.96 -30.64 21.52
C GLU A 9 9.62 -29.92 21.21
N ILE A 10 9.57 -28.59 21.33
CA ILE A 10 8.36 -27.80 20.98
C ILE A 10 8.05 -27.86 19.48
N VAL A 11 9.07 -28.01 18.63
CA VAL A 11 8.90 -28.07 17.17
C VAL A 11 8.42 -29.47 16.75
N GLU A 12 8.94 -30.52 17.39
CA GLU A 12 8.48 -31.91 17.19
C GLU A 12 7.04 -32.11 17.66
N ASP A 13 6.65 -31.51 18.79
CA ASP A 13 5.27 -31.52 19.29
C ASP A 13 4.26 -30.85 18.33
N ARG A 14 4.75 -30.04 17.38
CA ARG A 14 3.93 -29.40 16.34
C ARG A 14 3.97 -30.15 14.99
N GLY A 15 4.59 -31.32 14.95
CA GLY A 15 4.58 -32.23 13.81
C GLY A 15 5.66 -31.95 12.75
N PHE A 16 6.77 -31.33 13.15
CA PHE A 16 7.92 -31.06 12.27
C PHE A 16 9.21 -31.65 12.88
N ASP A 17 9.99 -32.38 12.09
CA ASP A 17 11.29 -32.93 12.53
C ASP A 17 12.32 -31.79 12.73
N ALA A 18 13.02 -31.78 13.87
CA ALA A 18 14.00 -30.76 14.22
C ALA A 18 15.32 -31.38 14.68
N GLU A 19 16.43 -31.10 13.99
CA GLU A 19 17.78 -31.56 14.34
C GLU A 19 18.70 -30.37 14.68
N ILE A 20 19.39 -30.44 15.82
CA ILE A 20 20.27 -29.36 16.30
C ILE A 20 21.66 -29.53 15.68
N LEU A 21 22.01 -28.68 14.71
CA LEU A 21 23.27 -28.79 13.95
C LEU A 21 24.48 -28.15 14.66
N GLU A 22 24.33 -27.05 15.40
CA GLU A 22 25.43 -26.46 16.20
C GLU A 22 24.93 -25.43 17.23
N THR A 23 25.51 -25.40 18.43
CA THR A 23 25.23 -24.37 19.46
C THR A 23 26.50 -23.59 19.77
N ALA A 24 26.68 -22.44 19.11
CA ALA A 24 27.82 -21.56 19.39
C ALA A 24 27.53 -20.65 20.61
N ALA A 25 28.05 -21.01 21.77
CA ALA A 25 28.02 -20.17 22.96
C ALA A 25 28.96 -18.95 22.78
N ARG A 26 28.41 -17.73 22.63
CA ARG A 26 29.19 -16.49 22.72
C ARG A 26 29.62 -16.24 24.17
N TYR A 27 30.84 -16.63 24.51
CA TYR A 27 31.49 -16.24 25.77
C TYR A 27 31.88 -14.75 25.68
N ARG A 28 31.27 -13.90 26.51
CA ARG A 28 31.60 -12.47 26.61
C ARG A 28 32.65 -12.30 27.71
N ASN A 29 33.92 -12.15 27.34
CA ASN A 29 35.00 -11.83 28.29
C ASN A 29 34.73 -10.49 29.01
N PRO A 30 34.87 -10.41 30.34
CA PRO A 30 34.83 -9.15 31.07
C PRO A 30 36.25 -8.71 31.46
N SER A 31 36.84 -7.76 30.73
CA SER A 31 37.98 -7.00 31.27
C SER A 31 38.25 -5.66 30.57
N SER A 32 38.06 -4.59 31.34
CA SER A 32 38.65 -3.23 31.26
C SER A 32 38.39 -2.42 29.97
N SER A 33 37.87 -1.20 30.02
CA SER A 33 38.40 -0.08 30.79
C SER A 33 37.34 1.02 30.96
N ARG A 34 37.46 1.76 32.08
CA ARG A 34 36.66 2.92 32.44
C ARG A 34 36.73 4.01 31.36
N GLY A 35 35.60 4.33 30.77
CA GLY A 35 35.37 5.55 29.98
C GLY A 35 34.00 6.12 30.33
N LYS A 36 33.96 7.41 30.65
CA LYS A 36 32.81 8.18 31.16
C LYS A 36 31.48 7.81 30.49
N SER A 37 30.47 7.50 31.31
CA SER A 37 29.09 7.36 30.89
C SER A 37 28.53 8.70 30.41
N VAL A 38 28.57 8.94 29.11
CA VAL A 38 27.68 9.89 28.46
C VAL A 38 26.32 9.19 28.38
N SER A 39 25.35 9.70 29.13
CA SER A 39 23.95 9.29 29.08
C SER A 39 23.44 9.33 27.64
N ARG A 40 23.36 8.18 26.99
CA ARG A 40 22.74 8.01 25.67
C ARG A 40 21.22 8.04 25.89
N LYS A 41 20.56 9.17 25.61
CA LYS A 41 19.10 9.23 25.51
C LYS A 41 18.66 8.23 24.43
N GLU A 42 17.83 7.26 24.81
CA GLU A 42 17.20 6.31 23.88
C GLU A 42 16.15 7.02 23.02
N PRO A 43 15.91 6.58 21.77
CA PRO A 43 14.99 7.23 20.83
C PRO A 43 13.54 7.06 21.31
N THR A 44 12.77 8.14 21.40
CA THR A 44 11.49 8.12 22.14
C THR A 44 10.27 7.72 21.33
N HIS A 45 10.30 7.65 19.99
CA HIS A 45 9.11 7.36 19.18
C HIS A 45 9.36 6.47 17.96
N VAL A 46 8.40 5.61 17.65
CA VAL A 46 8.35 4.71 16.50
C VAL A 46 7.10 5.01 15.70
N THR A 47 7.25 5.13 14.38
CA THR A 47 6.15 5.26 13.44
C THR A 47 5.85 3.91 12.81
N THR A 48 4.68 3.39 13.13
CA THR A 48 4.16 2.15 12.59
C THR A 48 3.06 2.45 11.57
N THR A 49 3.27 2.01 10.34
CA THR A 49 2.27 2.05 9.28
C THR A 49 1.54 0.72 9.23
N ILE A 50 0.22 0.78 9.35
CA ILE A 50 -0.70 -0.35 9.36
C ILE A 50 -1.70 -0.24 8.20
N SER A 51 -2.04 -1.36 7.59
CA SER A 51 -3.18 -1.49 6.68
C SER A 51 -4.40 -1.90 7.49
N ILE A 52 -5.52 -1.23 7.29
CA ILE A 52 -6.77 -1.46 8.03
C ILE A 52 -7.87 -1.75 7.01
N GLU A 53 -8.25 -3.01 6.90
CA GLU A 53 -9.29 -3.50 5.99
C GLU A 53 -10.69 -3.37 6.63
N GLY A 54 -11.70 -3.13 5.79
CA GLY A 54 -13.10 -3.04 6.22
C GLY A 54 -13.59 -1.63 6.60
N MET A 55 -12.74 -0.61 6.54
CA MET A 55 -13.18 0.78 6.72
C MET A 55 -13.93 1.29 5.47
N THR A 56 -15.20 1.66 5.62
CA THR A 56 -16.06 2.05 4.49
C THR A 56 -16.67 3.44 4.62
N CYS A 57 -16.62 4.05 5.80
CA CYS A 57 -17.19 5.38 6.04
C CYS A 57 -16.43 6.16 7.14
N GLY A 58 -16.70 7.46 7.26
CA GLY A 58 -16.11 8.33 8.31
C GLY A 58 -16.43 7.90 9.74
N ALA A 59 -17.49 7.12 9.95
CA ALA A 59 -17.77 6.52 11.26
C ALA A 59 -16.79 5.38 11.58
N CYS A 60 -16.33 4.63 10.56
CA CYS A 60 -15.31 3.60 10.74
C CYS A 60 -13.96 4.19 11.16
N THR A 61 -13.53 5.31 10.55
CA THR A 61 -12.32 5.99 11.04
C THR A 61 -12.51 6.43 12.46
N SER A 62 -13.60 7.13 12.77
CA SER A 62 -13.86 7.61 14.14
C SER A 62 -13.82 6.49 15.18
N ALA A 63 -14.29 5.27 14.84
CA ALA A 63 -14.21 4.10 15.72
C ALA A 63 -12.75 3.66 15.98
N VAL A 64 -11.93 3.60 14.93
CA VAL A 64 -10.49 3.29 15.05
C VAL A 64 -9.75 4.39 15.81
N GLU A 65 -10.03 5.65 15.50
CA GLU A 65 -9.44 6.80 16.18
C GLU A 65 -9.73 6.78 17.68
N ASN A 66 -10.97 6.47 18.07
CA ASN A 66 -11.36 6.36 19.48
C ASN A 66 -10.70 5.17 20.19
N ALA A 67 -10.52 4.03 19.51
CA ALA A 67 -9.84 2.87 20.09
C ALA A 67 -8.36 3.17 20.43
N LEU A 68 -7.75 4.08 19.67
CA LEU A 68 -6.34 4.43 19.76
C LEU A 68 -6.08 5.64 20.66
N LYS A 69 -6.96 6.65 20.65
CA LYS A 69 -6.77 7.97 21.30
C LYS A 69 -6.43 7.92 22.79
N ASP A 70 -7.00 6.98 23.54
CA ASP A 70 -6.85 6.90 25.00
C ASP A 70 -5.74 5.93 25.45
N GLN A 71 -4.91 5.45 24.50
CA GLN A 71 -3.87 4.47 24.80
C GLN A 71 -2.59 5.11 25.35
N PRO A 72 -2.03 4.60 26.47
CA PRO A 72 -0.78 5.10 27.01
C PRO A 72 0.36 4.84 26.03
N GLY A 73 1.19 5.85 25.78
CA GLY A 73 2.30 5.76 24.83
C GLY A 73 1.94 6.14 23.39
N MET A 74 0.68 6.50 23.10
CA MET A 74 0.31 7.04 21.80
C MET A 74 0.63 8.54 21.70
N VAL A 75 1.35 8.94 20.64
CA VAL A 75 1.69 10.35 20.40
C VAL A 75 0.76 10.96 19.37
N ARG A 76 0.63 10.29 18.24
CA ARG A 76 -0.17 10.77 17.11
C ARG A 76 -0.62 9.58 16.28
N PHE A 77 -1.82 9.63 15.76
CA PHE A 77 -2.28 8.73 14.73
C PHE A 77 -2.90 9.54 13.59
N ASN A 78 -2.88 8.97 12.38
CA ASN A 78 -3.60 9.48 11.23
C ASN A 78 -4.14 8.29 10.44
N VAL A 79 -5.44 8.28 10.18
CA VAL A 79 -6.11 7.20 9.44
C VAL A 79 -6.67 7.75 8.14
N SER A 80 -6.30 7.12 7.02
CA SER A 80 -6.78 7.44 5.70
C SER A 80 -7.75 6.36 5.21
N LEU A 81 -9.03 6.71 5.09
CA LEU A 81 -10.06 5.87 4.49
C LEU A 81 -9.73 5.48 3.05
N LEU A 82 -9.27 6.47 2.28
CA LEU A 82 -9.02 6.30 0.85
C LEU A 82 -7.85 5.35 0.57
N ALA A 83 -6.88 5.32 1.49
CA ALA A 83 -5.70 4.47 1.39
C ALA A 83 -5.81 3.17 2.20
N GLU A 84 -6.90 2.96 2.96
CA GLU A 84 -7.07 1.83 3.89
C GLU A 84 -5.84 1.66 4.81
N ARG A 85 -5.30 2.78 5.28
CA ARG A 85 -4.02 2.87 6.00
C ARG A 85 -4.13 3.75 7.23
N GLY A 86 -3.46 3.32 8.30
CA GLY A 86 -3.19 4.11 9.50
C GLY A 86 -1.69 4.31 9.67
N VAL A 87 -1.28 5.52 10.03
CA VAL A 87 0.09 5.83 10.46
C VAL A 87 0.02 6.22 11.92
N VAL A 88 0.70 5.44 12.78
CA VAL A 88 0.67 5.61 14.23
C VAL A 88 2.08 5.87 14.74
N VAL A 89 2.27 7.01 15.39
CA VAL A 89 3.48 7.40 16.13
C VAL A 89 3.26 7.05 17.60
N HIS A 90 4.07 6.14 18.12
CA HIS A 90 3.95 5.65 19.49
C HIS A 90 5.31 5.45 20.15
N ASP A 91 5.32 5.41 21.47
CA ASP A 91 6.49 5.03 22.25
C ASP A 91 6.57 3.50 22.34
N PRO A 92 7.57 2.85 21.74
CA PRO A 92 7.68 1.39 21.69
C PRO A 92 7.88 0.74 23.07
N SER A 93 8.28 1.50 24.08
CA SER A 93 8.48 1.01 25.44
C SER A 93 7.15 0.82 26.18
N VAL A 94 6.14 1.63 25.85
CA VAL A 94 4.81 1.63 26.49
C VAL A 94 3.78 0.92 25.61
N LEU A 95 3.79 1.17 24.30
CA LEU A 95 2.83 0.63 23.35
C LEU A 95 3.58 -0.08 22.22
N ARG A 96 3.36 -1.38 22.02
CA ARG A 96 4.01 -2.14 20.94
C ARG A 96 3.15 -2.13 19.68
N ALA A 97 3.79 -2.19 18.52
CA ALA A 97 3.11 -2.28 17.22
C ALA A 97 2.09 -3.44 17.13
N ALA A 98 2.39 -4.59 17.76
CA ALA A 98 1.45 -5.72 17.82
C ALA A 98 0.19 -5.39 18.64
N HIS A 99 0.34 -4.70 19.77
CA HIS A 99 -0.78 -4.30 20.61
C HIS A 99 -1.65 -3.24 19.92
N ILE A 100 -1.05 -2.36 19.11
CA ILE A 100 -1.82 -1.42 18.26
C ILE A 100 -2.69 -2.19 17.26
N ALA A 101 -2.19 -3.26 16.64
CA ALA A 101 -2.98 -4.08 15.74
C ALA A 101 -4.13 -4.77 16.48
N GLU A 102 -3.87 -5.36 17.66
CA GLU A 102 -4.89 -6.00 18.51
C GLU A 102 -6.03 -5.02 18.88
N LEU A 103 -5.71 -3.78 19.27
CA LEU A 103 -6.72 -2.78 19.63
C LEU A 103 -7.67 -2.42 18.47
N ILE A 104 -7.14 -2.43 17.25
CA ILE A 104 -7.94 -2.12 16.06
C ILE A 104 -8.74 -3.36 15.60
N GLU A 105 -8.18 -4.56 15.79
CA GLU A 105 -8.91 -5.83 15.62
C GLU A 105 -10.06 -5.95 16.62
N ASP A 106 -9.86 -5.55 17.87
CA ASP A 106 -10.89 -5.48 18.91
C ASP A 106 -11.98 -4.44 18.58
N ALA A 107 -11.62 -3.37 17.87
CA ALA A 107 -12.57 -2.41 17.31
C ALA A 107 -13.36 -2.98 16.10
N GLY A 108 -13.02 -4.19 15.63
CA GLY A 108 -13.73 -4.93 14.59
C GLY A 108 -13.17 -4.75 13.18
N PHE A 109 -11.93 -4.29 13.03
CA PHE A 109 -11.28 -4.07 11.73
C PHE A 109 -10.05 -4.96 11.55
N ASP A 110 -9.87 -5.51 10.36
CA ASP A 110 -8.74 -6.40 10.07
C ASP A 110 -7.46 -5.57 9.85
N VAL A 111 -6.40 -5.87 10.60
CA VAL A 111 -5.15 -5.07 10.55
C VAL A 111 -3.94 -5.89 10.15
N LYS A 112 -3.10 -5.30 9.29
CA LYS A 112 -1.79 -5.83 8.94
C LYS A 112 -0.72 -4.76 9.09
N ILE A 113 0.31 -5.06 9.88
CA ILE A 113 1.47 -4.18 10.02
C ILE A 113 2.30 -4.21 8.74
N LEU A 114 2.43 -3.07 8.06
CA LEU A 114 3.19 -2.95 6.82
C LEU A 114 4.65 -2.59 7.10
N SER A 115 4.87 -1.63 7.98
CA SER A 115 6.21 -1.23 8.41
C SER A 115 6.18 -0.63 9.80
N SER A 116 7.26 -0.84 10.54
CA SER A 116 7.50 -0.17 11.82
C SER A 116 8.90 0.41 11.74
N ARG A 117 9.00 1.73 11.74
CA ARG A 117 10.26 2.45 11.64
C ARG A 117 10.43 3.31 12.88
N GLU A 118 11.62 3.28 13.47
CA GLU A 118 11.99 4.25 14.49
C GLU A 118 11.93 5.65 13.84
N ASP A 119 11.15 6.54 14.44
CA ASP A 119 10.88 7.85 13.86
C ASP A 119 11.83 8.87 14.44
N ASP A 120 12.94 9.10 13.74
CA ASP A 120 13.91 10.16 14.05
C ASP A 120 13.36 11.58 13.75
N SER A 121 12.16 11.71 13.16
CA SER A 121 11.66 12.98 12.61
C SER A 121 11.22 14.02 13.65
N ILE A 122 11.07 13.65 14.93
CA ILE A 122 10.57 14.58 15.97
C ILE A 122 11.71 15.15 16.83
N GLN A 123 12.93 14.59 16.78
CA GLN A 123 14.09 15.10 17.53
C GLN A 123 15.39 15.05 16.72
N SER A 124 15.48 15.76 15.59
CA SER A 124 16.48 16.81 15.39
C SER A 124 16.41 17.39 13.97
N ASN A 125 16.37 18.71 13.84
CA ASN A 125 16.67 19.41 12.58
C ASN A 125 18.16 19.28 12.17
N THR A 126 18.93 18.35 12.77
CA THR A 126 20.38 18.22 12.56
C THR A 126 20.81 16.93 11.87
N SER A 127 19.92 15.93 11.73
CA SER A 127 20.26 14.68 11.05
C SER A 127 19.09 14.10 10.26
N ALA A 128 19.27 13.92 8.96
CA ALA A 128 18.38 13.23 8.04
C ALA A 128 18.94 11.85 7.68
N SER A 129 18.08 10.87 7.44
CA SER A 129 18.47 9.53 6.98
C SER A 129 18.06 9.32 5.53
N LEU A 130 18.97 8.78 4.72
CA LEU A 130 18.82 8.53 3.29
C LEU A 130 19.17 7.07 2.99
N ALA A 131 18.34 6.42 2.17
CA ALA A 131 18.61 5.09 1.65
C ALA A 131 18.88 5.15 0.13
N LEU A 132 20.01 4.60 -0.30
CA LEU A 132 20.42 4.52 -1.71
C LEU A 132 20.55 3.05 -2.14
N ASN A 133 19.99 2.70 -3.31
CA ASN A 133 20.33 1.46 -4.00
C ASN A 133 21.58 1.74 -4.84
N ILE A 134 22.64 0.95 -4.63
CA ILE A 134 23.90 1.10 -5.37
C ILE A 134 24.03 -0.04 -6.37
N TYR A 135 24.23 0.31 -7.63
CA TYR A 135 24.40 -0.64 -8.72
C TYR A 135 25.88 -0.75 -9.11
N GLY A 136 26.28 -1.99 -9.44
CA GLY A 136 27.65 -2.29 -9.86
C GLY A 136 28.64 -2.52 -8.71
N LEU A 137 28.17 -2.81 -7.49
CA LEU A 137 29.04 -3.20 -6.38
C LEU A 137 29.51 -4.66 -6.54
N PRO A 138 30.81 -4.93 -6.76
CA PRO A 138 31.29 -6.29 -7.03
C PRO A 138 31.53 -7.11 -5.76
N ASP A 139 32.09 -6.49 -4.71
CA ASP A 139 32.64 -7.19 -3.55
C ASP A 139 32.39 -6.46 -2.21
N SER A 140 32.52 -7.19 -1.11
CA SER A 140 32.42 -6.62 0.26
C SER A 140 33.53 -5.59 0.56
N THR A 141 34.68 -5.72 -0.10
CA THR A 141 35.78 -4.75 0.00
C THR A 141 35.41 -3.42 -0.65
N ALA A 142 34.73 -3.47 -1.80
CA ALA A 142 34.18 -2.29 -2.47
C ALA A 142 33.11 -1.59 -1.61
N ALA A 143 32.22 -2.36 -0.97
CA ALA A 143 31.25 -1.81 -0.01
C ALA A 143 31.93 -1.05 1.14
N THR A 144 32.97 -1.64 1.73
CA THR A 144 33.70 -1.01 2.84
C THR A 144 34.46 0.24 2.37
N ASN A 145 35.00 0.23 1.15
CA ASN A 145 35.67 1.39 0.58
C ASN A 145 34.68 2.55 0.35
N LEU A 146 33.49 2.24 -0.16
CA LEU A 146 32.44 3.22 -0.37
C LEU A 146 31.90 3.77 0.96
N GLU A 147 31.74 2.92 1.98
CA GLU A 147 31.39 3.36 3.34
C GLU A 147 32.42 4.35 3.91
N ARG A 148 33.72 4.07 3.72
CA ARG A 148 34.79 5.00 4.12
C ARG A 148 34.75 6.30 3.32
N ALA A 149 34.41 6.25 2.04
CA ALA A 149 34.27 7.45 1.20
C ALA A 149 33.15 8.35 1.74
N PHE A 150 31.98 7.79 2.09
CA PHE A 150 30.90 8.54 2.70
C PHE A 150 31.28 9.14 4.06
N ARG A 151 31.94 8.37 4.94
CA ARG A 151 32.39 8.87 6.25
C ARG A 151 33.44 9.98 6.14
N LYS A 152 34.18 10.06 5.02
CA LYS A 152 35.16 11.12 4.75
C LYS A 152 34.48 12.43 4.31
N THR A 153 33.25 12.36 3.80
CA THR A 153 32.48 13.54 3.41
C THR A 153 32.05 14.32 4.66
N ASP A 154 32.43 15.60 4.75
CA ASP A 154 32.04 16.47 5.87
C ASP A 154 30.53 16.65 5.89
N GLY A 155 29.87 16.30 7.01
CA GLY A 155 28.41 16.33 7.13
C GLY A 155 27.74 14.97 7.18
N VAL A 156 28.45 13.87 6.88
CA VAL A 156 27.94 12.49 7.09
C VAL A 156 28.21 12.06 8.53
N LEU A 157 27.16 11.66 9.25
CA LEU A 157 27.25 11.19 10.64
C LEU A 157 27.57 9.69 10.67
N THR A 158 26.78 8.91 9.95
CA THR A 158 26.92 7.45 9.83
C THR A 158 26.61 7.02 8.41
N ALA A 159 27.39 6.09 7.88
CA ALA A 159 27.10 5.42 6.62
C ALA A 159 27.29 3.92 6.85
N ASP A 160 26.31 3.12 6.43
CA ASP A 160 26.34 1.66 6.46
C ASP A 160 25.98 1.14 5.06
N VAL A 161 26.87 0.39 4.44
CA VAL A 161 26.69 -0.14 3.08
C VAL A 161 26.58 -1.65 3.16
N LYS A 162 25.36 -2.17 2.93
CA LYS A 162 25.07 -3.60 2.95
C LYS A 162 25.15 -4.18 1.54
N LEU A 163 26.10 -5.10 1.33
CA LEU A 163 26.23 -5.82 0.06
C LEU A 163 25.04 -6.75 -0.22
N SER A 164 24.43 -7.33 0.83
CA SER A 164 23.37 -8.35 0.69
C SER A 164 22.15 -7.89 -0.11
N ASN A 165 21.86 -6.59 -0.08
CA ASN A 165 20.75 -5.96 -0.81
C ASN A 165 21.24 -4.80 -1.68
N SER A 166 22.56 -4.61 -1.79
CA SER A 166 23.20 -3.46 -2.45
C SER A 166 22.61 -2.11 -2.00
N ARG A 167 22.32 -1.96 -0.70
CA ARG A 167 21.76 -0.72 -0.12
C ARG A 167 22.75 -0.02 0.78
N ALA A 168 22.85 1.30 0.64
CA ALA A 168 23.50 2.18 1.60
C ALA A 168 22.45 2.92 2.42
N LEU A 169 22.58 2.85 3.75
CA LEU A 169 21.84 3.67 4.70
C LEU A 169 22.79 4.74 5.24
N ILE A 170 22.46 6.01 5.01
CA ILE A 170 23.32 7.14 5.31
C ILE A 170 22.55 8.13 6.17
N SER A 171 23.07 8.42 7.36
CA SER A 171 22.59 9.52 8.19
C SER A 171 23.54 10.70 8.04
N TYR A 172 23.00 11.84 7.63
CA TYR A 172 23.77 13.04 7.28
C TYR A 172 23.07 14.31 7.78
N SER A 173 23.82 15.39 7.92
CA SER A 173 23.29 16.70 8.31
C SER A 173 22.87 17.48 7.06
N PRO A 174 21.56 17.73 6.82
CA PRO A 174 21.09 18.39 5.59
C PRO A 174 21.57 19.84 5.47
N THR A 175 21.98 20.48 6.57
CA THR A 175 22.58 21.83 6.58
C THR A 175 24.03 21.89 6.09
N LYS A 176 24.73 20.76 6.03
CA LYS A 176 26.15 20.70 5.64
C LYS A 176 26.37 20.00 4.31
N VAL A 177 25.58 18.97 4.02
CA VAL A 177 25.68 18.17 2.79
C VAL A 177 24.29 17.89 2.25
N GLY A 178 24.13 18.17 0.95
CA GLY A 178 22.95 17.78 0.20
C GLY A 178 23.04 16.37 -0.38
N ILE A 179 21.89 15.78 -0.69
CA ILE A 179 21.75 14.43 -1.28
C ILE A 179 22.60 14.29 -2.56
N ARG A 180 22.65 15.35 -3.39
CA ARG A 180 23.42 15.40 -4.64
C ARG A 180 24.90 15.08 -4.41
N ARG A 181 25.49 15.61 -3.34
CA ARG A 181 26.90 15.38 -3.04
C ARG A 181 27.17 13.93 -2.66
N LEU A 182 26.23 13.27 -2.01
CA LEU A 182 26.32 11.85 -1.67
C LEU A 182 26.26 10.99 -2.94
N VAL A 183 25.38 11.30 -3.89
CA VAL A 183 25.32 10.59 -5.18
C VAL A 183 26.61 10.81 -5.99
N GLU A 184 27.14 12.03 -6.02
CA GLU A 184 28.42 12.33 -6.69
C GLU A 184 29.60 11.54 -6.10
N VAL A 185 29.62 11.32 -4.77
CA VAL A 185 30.65 10.47 -4.13
C VAL A 185 30.55 9.02 -4.64
N VAL A 186 29.34 8.53 -4.91
CA VAL A 186 29.13 7.19 -5.48
C VAL A 186 29.58 7.14 -6.94
N GLU A 187 29.23 8.16 -7.73
CA GLU A 187 29.65 8.27 -9.13
C GLU A 187 31.18 8.39 -9.26
N GLN A 188 31.83 9.16 -8.39
CA GLN A 188 33.30 9.28 -8.34
C GLN A 188 33.98 7.96 -7.96
N ALA A 189 33.30 7.11 -7.20
CA ALA A 189 33.77 5.75 -6.91
C ALA A 189 33.53 4.76 -8.07
N GLY A 190 32.84 5.19 -9.13
CA GLY A 190 32.57 4.39 -10.33
C GLY A 190 31.28 3.56 -10.25
N TYR A 191 30.38 3.87 -9.33
CA TYR A 191 29.11 3.17 -9.15
C TYR A 191 27.91 4.10 -9.44
N ASN A 192 26.75 3.51 -9.68
CA ASN A 192 25.51 4.27 -9.85
C ASN A 192 24.66 4.16 -8.59
N ALA A 193 24.11 5.27 -8.10
CA ALA A 193 23.16 5.29 -7.00
C ALA A 193 21.78 5.74 -7.47
N LEU A 194 20.74 5.07 -6.99
CA LEU A 194 19.36 5.49 -7.15
C LEU A 194 18.73 5.65 -5.76
N LEU A 195 17.97 6.72 -5.56
CA LEU A 195 17.26 6.95 -4.30
C LEU A 195 16.21 5.87 -4.10
N VAL A 196 16.19 5.27 -2.92
CA VAL A 196 15.10 4.38 -2.56
C VAL A 196 14.00 5.22 -1.95
N GLU A 197 13.03 5.61 -2.78
CA GLU A 197 11.70 5.89 -2.25
C GLU A 197 11.21 4.59 -1.62
N SER A 198 11.22 4.56 -0.31
CA SER A 198 10.95 3.36 0.48
C SER A 198 9.51 2.83 0.36
N ASP A 199 8.73 3.37 -0.58
CA ASP A 199 7.31 3.10 -0.82
C ASP A 199 7.05 2.39 -2.17
N ASP A 200 7.96 2.45 -3.14
CA ASP A 200 7.68 2.00 -4.52
C ASP A 200 7.48 0.49 -4.67
N GLY A 201 8.28 -0.32 -3.98
CA GLY A 201 8.12 -1.78 -3.99
C GLY A 201 6.81 -2.24 -3.34
N ASN A 202 6.35 -1.53 -2.31
CA ASN A 202 5.11 -1.82 -1.62
C ASN A 202 3.90 -1.30 -2.43
N ALA A 203 4.01 -0.11 -3.03
CA ALA A 203 2.98 0.49 -3.86
C ALA A 203 2.71 -0.34 -5.13
N GLN A 204 3.75 -0.88 -5.78
CA GLN A 204 3.58 -1.76 -6.93
C GLN A 204 2.91 -3.09 -6.55
N LEU A 205 3.36 -3.75 -5.49
CA LEU A 205 2.75 -4.99 -5.00
C LEU A 205 1.29 -4.79 -4.56
N GLU A 206 0.97 -3.66 -3.95
CA GLU A 206 -0.39 -3.31 -3.57
C GLU A 206 -1.28 -2.99 -4.78
N SER A 207 -0.76 -2.28 -5.79
CA SER A 207 -1.51 -2.02 -7.03
C SER A 207 -1.85 -3.33 -7.76
N LEU A 208 -0.94 -4.31 -7.72
CA LEU A 208 -1.14 -5.64 -8.27
C LEU A 208 -2.14 -6.45 -7.44
N ALA A 209 -2.09 -6.36 -6.11
CA ALA A 209 -3.05 -6.99 -5.21
C ALA A 209 -4.47 -6.46 -5.46
N LYS A 210 -4.65 -5.13 -5.54
CA LYS A 210 -5.94 -4.49 -5.86
C LYS A 210 -6.46 -4.91 -7.23
N THR A 211 -5.58 -5.06 -8.22
CA THR A 211 -5.97 -5.51 -9.57
C THR A 211 -6.40 -6.99 -9.57
N LYS A 212 -5.74 -7.83 -8.77
CA LYS A 212 -6.10 -9.25 -8.61
C LYS A 212 -7.48 -9.39 -7.96
N GLU A 213 -7.76 -8.62 -6.91
CA GLU A 213 -9.05 -8.66 -6.21
C GLU A 213 -10.23 -8.31 -7.12
N ILE A 214 -10.08 -7.26 -7.96
CA ILE A 214 -11.10 -6.89 -8.96
C ILE A 214 -11.36 -8.05 -9.93
N HIS A 215 -10.32 -8.77 -10.34
CA HIS A 215 -10.45 -9.90 -11.25
C HIS A 215 -11.15 -11.10 -10.59
N GLU A 216 -10.86 -11.36 -9.32
CA GLU A 216 -11.51 -12.43 -8.55
C GLU A 216 -13.01 -12.16 -8.40
N TRP A 217 -13.42 -10.93 -8.05
CA TRP A 217 -14.83 -10.56 -7.98
C TRP A 217 -15.52 -10.61 -9.33
N ARG A 218 -14.83 -10.22 -10.41
CA ARG A 218 -15.35 -10.36 -11.78
C ARG A 218 -15.60 -11.83 -12.14
N LYS A 219 -14.66 -12.72 -11.81
CA LYS A 219 -14.79 -14.16 -12.07
C LYS A 219 -15.91 -14.77 -11.23
N ALA A 220 -16.00 -14.40 -9.96
CA ALA A 220 -17.07 -14.83 -9.06
C ALA A 220 -18.45 -14.40 -9.58
N PHE A 221 -18.59 -13.14 -10.02
CA PHE A 221 -19.82 -12.65 -10.64
C PHE A 221 -20.20 -13.46 -11.89
N TRP A 222 -19.30 -13.57 -12.87
CA TRP A 222 -19.61 -14.32 -14.11
C TRP A 222 -19.89 -15.80 -13.86
N PHE A 223 -19.19 -16.41 -12.91
CA PHE A 223 -19.46 -17.78 -12.48
C PHE A 223 -20.85 -17.89 -11.87
N SER A 224 -21.20 -17.09 -10.86
CA SER A 224 -22.53 -17.09 -10.24
C SER A 224 -23.65 -16.79 -11.24
N PHE A 225 -23.45 -15.81 -12.13
CA PHE A 225 -24.40 -15.39 -13.15
C PHE A 225 -24.70 -16.51 -14.15
N SER A 226 -23.68 -17.27 -14.56
CA SER A 226 -23.85 -18.40 -15.49
C SER A 226 -24.77 -19.51 -14.95
N PHE A 227 -24.81 -19.70 -13.63
CA PHE A 227 -25.68 -20.68 -12.97
C PHE A 227 -27.01 -20.08 -12.50
N ALA A 228 -27.03 -18.80 -12.12
CA ALA A 228 -28.24 -18.11 -11.67
C ALA A 228 -29.26 -17.89 -12.79
N VAL A 229 -28.81 -17.60 -14.01
CA VAL A 229 -29.73 -17.39 -15.16
C VAL A 229 -30.56 -18.64 -15.46
N PRO A 230 -29.97 -19.84 -15.62
CA PRO A 230 -30.78 -21.05 -15.79
C PRO A 230 -31.72 -21.34 -14.62
N VAL A 231 -31.31 -21.11 -13.36
CA VAL A 231 -32.18 -21.30 -12.18
C VAL A 231 -33.39 -20.36 -12.24
N MET A 232 -33.18 -19.08 -12.53
CA MET A 232 -34.25 -18.09 -12.72
C MET A 232 -35.18 -18.47 -13.87
N VAL A 233 -34.63 -19.02 -14.96
CA VAL A 233 -35.43 -19.47 -16.11
C VAL A 233 -36.31 -20.67 -15.74
N ILE A 234 -35.78 -21.64 -15.00
CA ILE A 234 -36.49 -22.86 -14.60
C ILE A 234 -37.53 -22.58 -13.51
N SER A 235 -37.18 -21.81 -12.49
CA SER A 235 -38.04 -21.55 -11.34
C SER A 235 -39.12 -20.48 -11.61
N MET A 236 -38.82 -19.42 -12.38
CA MET A 236 -39.75 -18.30 -12.58
C MET A 236 -40.32 -18.20 -14.00
N LEU A 237 -39.47 -18.29 -15.04
CA LEU A 237 -39.89 -17.98 -16.43
C LEU A 237 -40.65 -19.12 -17.12
N LEU A 238 -40.16 -20.35 -17.01
CA LEU A 238 -40.77 -21.53 -17.62
C LEU A 238 -42.23 -21.78 -17.16
N PRO A 239 -42.53 -21.79 -15.85
CA PRO A 239 -43.90 -22.03 -15.38
C PRO A 239 -44.89 -20.91 -15.75
N MET A 240 -44.42 -19.68 -15.98
CA MET A 240 -45.26 -18.54 -16.33
C MET A 240 -45.50 -18.41 -17.85
N TYR A 241 -44.49 -18.66 -18.70
CA TYR A 241 -44.57 -18.37 -20.13
C TYR A 241 -44.76 -19.59 -21.03
N LEU A 242 -44.35 -20.78 -20.61
CA LEU A 242 -44.37 -22.00 -21.44
C LEU A 242 -44.82 -23.23 -20.64
N PRO A 243 -46.10 -23.30 -20.21
CA PRO A 243 -46.63 -24.46 -19.48
C PRO A 243 -46.58 -25.77 -20.27
N ALA A 244 -46.38 -25.71 -21.60
CA ALA A 244 -46.30 -26.87 -22.49
C ALA A 244 -44.90 -27.50 -22.59
N ILE A 245 -43.82 -26.80 -22.20
CA ILE A 245 -42.41 -27.28 -22.27
C ILE A 245 -41.83 -27.38 -20.85
N ASP A 246 -42.67 -27.75 -19.88
CA ASP A 246 -42.26 -27.85 -18.49
C ASP A 246 -41.41 -29.12 -18.30
N ILE A 247 -40.11 -29.02 -18.62
CA ILE A 247 -39.07 -30.05 -18.43
C ILE A 247 -39.05 -30.53 -16.96
N GLY A 248 -39.62 -29.75 -16.04
CA GLY A 248 -39.80 -30.04 -14.63
C GLY A 248 -40.99 -30.95 -14.27
N ASN A 249 -41.84 -31.39 -15.20
CA ASN A 249 -42.99 -32.26 -14.91
C ASN A 249 -42.66 -33.76 -14.83
N PHE A 250 -41.41 -34.16 -15.08
CA PHE A 250 -41.03 -35.57 -14.97
C PHE A 250 -40.83 -35.94 -13.50
N GLU A 251 -41.78 -36.69 -12.95
CA GLU A 251 -41.71 -37.25 -11.60
C GLU A 251 -40.70 -38.41 -11.59
N LEU A 252 -39.49 -38.17 -11.08
CA LEU A 252 -38.48 -39.22 -10.95
C LEU A 252 -38.77 -40.13 -9.75
N ILE A 253 -39.38 -39.55 -8.70
CA ILE A 253 -39.84 -40.18 -7.45
C ILE A 253 -41.18 -39.50 -7.08
N PRO A 254 -42.17 -40.18 -6.47
CA PRO A 254 -43.39 -39.52 -6.01
C PRO A 254 -43.07 -38.31 -5.11
N GLY A 255 -43.51 -37.11 -5.52
CA GLY A 255 -43.25 -35.86 -4.79
C GLY A 255 -41.95 -35.14 -5.12
N LEU A 256 -41.11 -35.65 -6.04
CA LEU A 256 -39.85 -35.03 -6.46
C LEU A 256 -39.82 -34.78 -7.97
N PHE A 257 -39.97 -33.50 -8.33
CA PHE A 257 -39.97 -33.02 -9.71
C PHE A 257 -38.55 -32.83 -10.21
N SER A 258 -38.27 -33.23 -11.47
CA SER A 258 -36.96 -33.07 -12.11
C SER A 258 -36.44 -31.63 -12.07
N GLY A 259 -37.33 -30.64 -12.18
CA GLY A 259 -36.99 -29.21 -12.13
C GLY A 259 -36.34 -28.79 -10.82
N GLU A 260 -36.85 -29.30 -9.69
CA GLU A 260 -36.34 -28.96 -8.36
C GLU A 260 -34.96 -29.57 -8.10
N ILE A 261 -34.72 -30.78 -8.59
CA ILE A 261 -33.41 -31.44 -8.50
C ILE A 261 -32.38 -30.68 -9.33
N ILE A 262 -32.76 -30.24 -10.54
CA ILE A 262 -31.89 -29.43 -11.40
C ILE A 262 -31.58 -28.09 -10.72
N CYS A 263 -32.59 -27.39 -10.18
CA CYS A 263 -32.39 -26.14 -9.46
C CYS A 263 -31.49 -26.30 -8.23
N LEU A 264 -31.66 -27.38 -7.45
CA LEU A 264 -30.78 -27.71 -6.33
C LEU A 264 -29.33 -27.90 -6.81
N LEU A 265 -29.14 -28.70 -7.86
CA LEU A 265 -27.82 -29.03 -8.39
C LEU A 265 -27.09 -27.80 -8.96
N LEU A 266 -27.82 -26.89 -9.61
CA LEU A 266 -27.28 -25.62 -10.11
C LEU A 266 -27.01 -24.61 -8.99
N THR A 267 -27.77 -24.67 -7.91
CA THR A 267 -27.63 -23.75 -6.76
C THR A 267 -26.42 -24.10 -5.89
N ILE A 268 -26.07 -25.38 -5.75
CA ILE A 268 -24.95 -25.84 -4.90
C ILE A 268 -23.60 -25.15 -5.23
N PRO A 269 -23.14 -25.10 -6.50
CA PRO A 269 -21.89 -24.41 -6.86
C PRO A 269 -21.90 -22.92 -6.56
N VAL A 270 -23.06 -22.26 -6.65
CA VAL A 270 -23.20 -20.83 -6.34
C VAL A 270 -23.16 -20.62 -4.83
N GLN A 271 -23.95 -21.40 -4.08
CA GLN A 271 -24.08 -21.32 -2.62
C GLN A 271 -22.78 -21.65 -1.89
N PHE A 272 -22.10 -22.73 -2.26
CA PHE A 272 -20.90 -23.20 -1.56
C PHE A 272 -19.59 -22.89 -2.29
N GLY A 273 -19.64 -22.50 -3.58
CA GLY A 273 -18.45 -22.07 -4.31
C GLY A 273 -18.19 -20.57 -4.12
N VAL A 274 -19.05 -19.74 -4.70
CA VAL A 274 -18.96 -18.27 -4.58
C VAL A 274 -19.32 -17.83 -3.16
N GLY A 275 -20.38 -18.42 -2.61
CA GLY A 275 -20.83 -18.13 -1.25
C GLY A 275 -19.77 -18.39 -0.18
N LYS A 276 -18.88 -19.38 -0.33
CA LYS A 276 -17.84 -19.73 0.68
C LYS A 276 -17.06 -18.54 1.21
N ARG A 277 -16.76 -17.54 0.37
CA ARG A 277 -16.05 -16.32 0.79
C ARG A 277 -16.87 -15.55 1.84
N PHE A 278 -18.17 -15.41 1.61
CA PHE A 278 -19.11 -14.79 2.54
C PHE A 278 -19.28 -15.61 3.82
N TYR A 279 -19.29 -16.95 3.74
CA TYR A 279 -19.35 -17.81 4.94
C TYR A 279 -18.13 -17.60 5.85
N ILE A 280 -16.92 -17.57 5.28
CA ILE A 280 -15.68 -17.37 6.05
C ILE A 280 -15.66 -15.98 6.68
N ALA A 281 -15.98 -14.94 5.89
CA ALA A 281 -16.03 -13.56 6.38
C ALA A 281 -17.07 -13.39 7.51
N SER A 282 -18.26 -13.97 7.33
CA SER A 282 -19.34 -13.91 8.34
C SER A 282 -18.96 -14.62 9.63
N PHE A 283 -18.33 -15.79 9.55
CA PHE A 283 -17.94 -16.54 10.75
C PHE A 283 -16.86 -15.82 11.55
N LYS A 284 -15.89 -15.19 10.86
CA LYS A 284 -14.87 -14.34 11.48
C LYS A 284 -15.51 -13.13 12.17
N SER A 285 -16.38 -12.41 11.45
CA SER A 285 -17.12 -11.25 11.96
C SER A 285 -18.01 -11.58 13.17
N LEU A 286 -18.68 -12.74 13.17
CA LEU A 286 -19.45 -13.21 14.33
C LEU A 286 -18.58 -13.49 15.56
N LYS A 287 -17.38 -14.05 15.37
CA LYS A 287 -16.46 -14.36 16.46
C LYS A 287 -15.99 -13.11 17.19
N HIS A 288 -15.85 -12.00 16.47
CA HIS A 288 -15.43 -10.70 17.01
C HIS A 288 -16.60 -9.84 17.51
N GLY A 289 -17.85 -10.35 17.47
CA GLY A 289 -19.02 -9.63 18.00
C GLY A 289 -19.47 -8.44 17.15
N SER A 290 -18.94 -8.26 15.94
CA SER A 290 -19.24 -7.14 15.04
C SER A 290 -19.95 -7.63 13.76
N PRO A 291 -21.30 -7.76 13.73
CA PRO A 291 -22.01 -8.29 12.57
C PRO A 291 -21.89 -7.34 11.36
N THR A 292 -21.31 -7.85 10.27
CA THR A 292 -21.08 -7.13 9.01
C THR A 292 -22.16 -7.42 7.96
N MET A 293 -22.13 -6.71 6.80
CA MET A 293 -23.02 -6.96 5.66
C MET A 293 -23.04 -8.45 5.26
N ASP A 294 -21.88 -9.11 5.29
CA ASP A 294 -21.74 -10.51 4.87
C ASP A 294 -22.54 -11.46 5.75
N VAL A 295 -22.69 -11.15 7.05
CA VAL A 295 -23.48 -11.95 8.00
C VAL A 295 -24.95 -11.99 7.60
N LEU A 296 -25.51 -10.84 7.22
CA LEU A 296 -26.91 -10.74 6.80
C LEU A 296 -27.15 -11.54 5.52
N VAL A 297 -26.22 -11.42 4.57
CA VAL A 297 -26.26 -12.15 3.29
C VAL A 297 -26.19 -13.65 3.53
N MET A 298 -25.26 -14.07 4.37
CA MET A 298 -25.02 -15.46 4.71
C MET A 298 -26.24 -16.10 5.38
N LEU A 299 -26.85 -15.42 6.34
CA LEU A 299 -28.05 -15.89 7.03
C LEU A 299 -29.23 -15.99 6.05
N GLY A 300 -29.47 -14.95 5.24
CA GLY A 300 -30.59 -14.93 4.29
C GLY A 300 -30.50 -16.02 3.21
N THR A 301 -29.33 -16.15 2.58
CA THR A 301 -29.09 -17.16 1.54
C THR A 301 -29.14 -18.57 2.10
N SER A 302 -28.54 -18.81 3.27
CA SER A 302 -28.59 -20.12 3.93
C SER A 302 -30.02 -20.49 4.34
N ALA A 303 -30.78 -19.55 4.90
CA ALA A 303 -32.17 -19.79 5.30
C ALA A 303 -33.03 -20.18 4.08
N ALA A 304 -32.91 -19.47 2.96
CA ALA A 304 -33.61 -19.80 1.71
C ALA A 304 -33.21 -21.17 1.16
N PHE A 305 -31.92 -21.49 1.19
CA PHE A 305 -31.40 -22.78 0.70
C PHE A 305 -31.88 -23.97 1.55
N PHE A 306 -31.73 -23.88 2.88
CA PHE A 306 -32.17 -24.95 3.78
C PHE A 306 -33.69 -25.10 3.82
N PHE A 307 -34.44 -24.00 3.74
CA PHE A 307 -35.90 -24.04 3.62
C PHE A 307 -36.31 -24.80 2.36
N SER A 308 -35.66 -24.54 1.22
CA SER A 308 -35.97 -25.21 -0.05
C SER A 308 -35.64 -26.72 -0.01
N ILE A 309 -34.53 -27.10 0.61
CA ILE A 309 -34.20 -28.52 0.85
C ILE A 309 -35.24 -29.18 1.77
N LEU A 310 -35.65 -28.50 2.84
CA LEU A 310 -36.64 -29.02 3.78
C LEU A 310 -38.01 -29.19 3.11
N ALA A 311 -38.45 -28.22 2.30
CA ALA A 311 -39.69 -28.30 1.54
C ALA A 311 -39.68 -29.49 0.56
N MET A 312 -38.55 -29.69 -0.12
CA MET A 312 -38.32 -30.83 -1.00
C MET A 312 -38.37 -32.16 -0.22
N LEU A 313 -37.76 -32.22 0.97
CA LEU A 313 -37.79 -33.39 1.84
C LEU A 313 -39.21 -33.70 2.33
N VAL A 314 -39.96 -32.70 2.80
CA VAL A 314 -41.35 -32.86 3.26
C VAL A 314 -42.25 -33.42 2.15
N SER A 315 -42.11 -32.93 0.92
CA SER A 315 -42.84 -33.42 -0.26
C SER A 315 -42.58 -34.90 -0.57
N VAL A 316 -41.38 -35.41 -0.25
CA VAL A 316 -41.02 -36.82 -0.41
C VAL A 316 -41.61 -37.71 0.68
N PHE A 317 -41.72 -37.22 1.92
CA PHE A 317 -42.15 -38.03 3.06
C PHE A 317 -43.67 -37.97 3.35
N PHE A 318 -44.37 -36.90 2.98
CA PHE A 318 -45.78 -36.69 3.32
C PHE A 318 -46.67 -36.57 2.06
N LYS A 319 -47.74 -37.39 1.98
CA LYS A 319 -48.83 -37.22 1.00
C LYS A 319 -49.76 -36.08 1.46
N PRO A 320 -50.28 -35.20 0.59
CA PRO A 320 -50.29 -35.21 -0.87
C PRO A 320 -49.03 -34.61 -1.52
N HIS A 321 -48.60 -35.23 -2.63
CA HIS A 321 -47.41 -34.84 -3.41
C HIS A 321 -47.67 -33.59 -4.27
N SER A 322 -47.90 -32.43 -3.63
CA SER A 322 -47.95 -31.16 -4.34
C SER A 322 -46.54 -30.64 -4.60
N ARG A 323 -46.37 -29.86 -5.68
CA ARG A 323 -45.08 -29.21 -5.98
C ARG A 323 -44.61 -28.37 -4.78
N PRO A 324 -43.42 -28.64 -4.21
CA PRO A 324 -42.93 -27.86 -3.09
C PRO A 324 -42.63 -26.43 -3.56
N MET A 325 -43.03 -25.43 -2.77
CA MET A 325 -42.63 -24.05 -3.02
C MET A 325 -41.16 -23.88 -2.63
N THR A 326 -40.26 -24.10 -3.58
CA THR A 326 -38.82 -23.87 -3.39
C THR A 326 -38.47 -22.43 -3.76
N VAL A 327 -37.42 -21.91 -3.11
CA VAL A 327 -36.94 -20.54 -3.30
C VAL A 327 -35.44 -20.54 -3.61
N PHE A 328 -34.96 -21.57 -4.33
CA PHE A 328 -33.56 -21.69 -4.74
C PHE A 328 -33.09 -20.48 -5.57
N GLU A 329 -33.98 -19.88 -6.37
CA GLU A 329 -33.71 -18.64 -7.11
C GLU A 329 -33.35 -17.47 -6.19
N THR A 330 -34.00 -17.34 -5.03
CA THR A 330 -33.78 -16.20 -4.13
C THR A 330 -32.35 -16.23 -3.58
N SER A 331 -31.86 -17.42 -3.20
CA SER A 331 -30.49 -17.57 -2.70
C SER A 331 -29.45 -17.29 -3.79
N THR A 332 -29.61 -17.90 -4.97
CA THR A 332 -28.67 -17.73 -6.09
C THR A 332 -28.65 -16.29 -6.62
N MET A 333 -29.81 -15.65 -6.72
CA MET A 333 -29.95 -14.28 -7.21
C MET A 333 -29.34 -13.26 -6.23
N LEU A 334 -29.56 -13.44 -4.92
CA LEU A 334 -28.93 -12.60 -3.90
C LEU A 334 -27.40 -12.68 -3.98
N ILE A 335 -26.82 -13.88 -4.01
CA ILE A 335 -25.35 -14.06 -4.12
C ILE A 335 -24.82 -13.39 -5.40
N THR A 336 -25.54 -13.53 -6.52
CA THR A 336 -25.15 -12.94 -7.80
C THR A 336 -25.16 -11.41 -7.75
N PHE A 337 -26.20 -10.79 -7.19
CA PHE A 337 -26.28 -9.33 -7.10
C PHE A 337 -25.26 -8.73 -6.14
N ILE A 338 -24.99 -9.40 -5.02
CA ILE A 338 -23.99 -8.91 -4.06
C ILE A 338 -22.59 -9.05 -4.64
N SER A 339 -22.30 -10.13 -5.36
CA SER A 339 -21.04 -10.30 -6.10
C SER A 339 -20.87 -9.22 -7.18
N LEU A 340 -21.96 -8.84 -7.85
CA LEU A 340 -21.96 -7.70 -8.78
C LEU A 340 -21.67 -6.37 -8.05
N GLY A 341 -22.33 -6.12 -6.93
CA GLY A 341 -22.14 -4.91 -6.12
C GLY A 341 -20.69 -4.75 -5.67
N ARG A 342 -20.09 -5.79 -5.09
CA ARG A 342 -18.67 -5.79 -4.68
C ARG A 342 -17.72 -5.63 -5.86
N TRP A 343 -18.03 -6.23 -7.01
CA TRP A 343 -17.24 -6.00 -8.22
C TRP A 343 -17.29 -4.53 -8.68
N LEU A 344 -18.47 -3.91 -8.68
CA LEU A 344 -18.64 -2.50 -9.06
C LEU A 344 -17.95 -1.56 -8.06
N GLU A 345 -18.10 -1.81 -6.76
CA GLU A 345 -17.45 -1.03 -5.70
C GLU A 345 -15.93 -1.05 -5.84
N ASN A 346 -15.34 -2.25 -5.93
CA ASN A 346 -13.89 -2.41 -6.05
C ASN A 346 -13.37 -1.86 -7.39
N ARG A 347 -14.16 -1.96 -8.47
CA ARG A 347 -13.83 -1.33 -9.76
C ARG A 347 -13.83 0.19 -9.66
N ALA A 348 -14.80 0.78 -8.96
CA ALA A 348 -14.89 2.23 -8.77
C ALA A 348 -13.70 2.75 -7.93
N LYS A 349 -13.41 2.10 -6.79
CA LYS A 349 -12.23 2.41 -5.96
C LYS A 349 -10.91 2.24 -6.74
N GLY A 350 -10.82 1.23 -7.61
CA GLY A 350 -9.66 1.03 -8.47
C GLY A 350 -9.44 2.14 -9.50
N GLN A 351 -10.51 2.77 -10.00
CA GLN A 351 -10.39 3.87 -10.97
C GLN A 351 -9.89 5.17 -10.33
N THR A 352 -10.39 5.52 -9.15
CA THR A 352 -9.94 6.73 -8.43
C THR A 352 -8.47 6.63 -8.03
N SER A 353 -8.03 5.45 -7.56
CA SER A 353 -6.61 5.21 -7.24
C SER A 353 -5.70 5.37 -8.46
N ARG A 354 -6.09 4.84 -9.63
CA ARG A 354 -5.31 4.99 -10.87
C ARG A 354 -5.23 6.44 -11.35
N ALA A 355 -6.29 7.24 -11.16
CA ALA A 355 -6.27 8.65 -11.49
C ALA A 355 -5.29 9.41 -10.59
N LEU A 356 -5.28 9.13 -9.28
CA LEU A 356 -4.31 9.70 -8.34
C LEU A 356 -2.87 9.32 -8.69
N SER A 357 -2.59 8.04 -8.99
CA SER A 357 -1.25 7.62 -9.41
C SER A 357 -0.81 8.28 -10.73
N ARG A 358 -1.75 8.53 -11.66
CA ARG A 358 -1.44 9.28 -12.88
C ARG A 358 -1.06 10.73 -12.60
N LEU A 359 -1.73 11.37 -11.63
CA LEU A 359 -1.35 12.72 -11.19
C LEU A 359 0.07 12.74 -10.62
N MET A 360 0.45 11.73 -9.83
CA MET A 360 1.82 11.60 -9.31
C MET A 360 2.85 11.41 -10.44
N SER A 361 2.50 10.68 -11.50
CA SER A 361 3.40 10.47 -12.66
C SER A 361 3.50 11.68 -13.62
N LEU A 362 2.76 12.77 -13.37
CA LEU A 362 2.84 13.96 -14.21
C LEU A 362 4.14 14.74 -13.98
N ALA A 363 4.77 14.60 -12.81
CA ALA A 363 6.08 15.18 -12.52
C ALA A 363 7.13 14.63 -13.51
N PRO A 364 7.98 15.49 -14.09
CA PRO A 364 9.06 15.03 -14.95
C PRO A 364 10.08 14.23 -14.12
N SER A 365 10.69 13.22 -14.72
CA SER A 365 11.72 12.40 -14.04
C SER A 365 13.11 13.04 -14.02
N MET A 366 13.36 14.00 -14.92
CA MET A 366 14.64 14.69 -15.05
C MET A 366 14.42 16.20 -15.14
N ALA A 367 15.34 16.96 -14.55
CA ALA A 367 15.42 18.42 -14.63
C ALA A 367 16.82 18.85 -15.04
N THR A 368 16.93 19.97 -15.75
CA THR A 368 18.23 20.56 -16.12
C THR A 368 18.52 21.72 -15.20
N ILE A 369 19.65 21.67 -14.50
CA ILE A 369 20.08 22.71 -13.56
C ILE A 369 21.41 23.34 -13.99
N TYR A 370 21.66 24.55 -13.50
CA TYR A 370 22.97 25.20 -13.61
C TYR A 370 23.87 24.80 -12.45
N ASP A 371 25.16 24.58 -12.71
CA ASP A 371 26.10 24.10 -11.69
C ASP A 371 26.44 25.15 -10.61
N ASP A 372 26.50 26.43 -11.00
CA ASP A 372 26.77 27.55 -10.09
C ASP A 372 25.53 28.48 -9.97
N PRO A 373 24.73 28.36 -8.88
CA PRO A 373 23.54 29.20 -8.71
C PRO A 373 23.89 30.68 -8.53
N VAL A 374 24.99 30.98 -7.81
CA VAL A 374 25.42 32.36 -7.52
C VAL A 374 25.85 33.11 -8.78
N ALA A 375 26.55 32.44 -9.71
CA ALA A 375 26.98 33.07 -10.96
C ALA A 375 25.77 33.42 -11.85
N VAL A 376 24.72 32.60 -11.80
CA VAL A 376 23.50 32.81 -12.58
C VAL A 376 22.62 33.91 -11.97
N GLU A 377 22.51 33.99 -10.64
CA GLU A 377 21.84 35.11 -9.96
C GLU A 377 22.49 36.46 -10.30
N MET A 378 23.82 36.54 -10.23
CA MET A 378 24.54 37.77 -10.60
C MET A 378 24.34 38.15 -12.09
N LEU A 379 24.22 37.16 -12.97
CA LEU A 379 23.90 37.39 -14.39
C LEU A 379 22.43 37.83 -14.60
N ALA A 380 21.51 37.41 -13.74
CA ALA A 380 20.11 37.82 -13.78
C ALA A 380 19.92 39.26 -13.28
N GLU A 381 20.61 39.66 -12.21
CA GLU A 381 20.59 41.03 -11.70
C GLU A 381 21.11 42.06 -12.73
N ASN A 382 22.08 41.67 -13.56
CA ASN A 382 22.65 42.52 -14.62
C ASN A 382 21.87 42.53 -15.95
N TRP A 383 20.74 41.82 -16.04
CA TRP A 383 19.95 41.70 -17.28
C TRP A 383 19.31 43.02 -17.75
N GLY A 384 19.26 44.05 -16.90
CA GLY A 384 18.63 45.34 -17.20
C GLY A 384 19.57 46.54 -17.35
N SER A 385 20.87 46.43 -17.09
CA SER A 385 21.76 47.61 -16.91
C SER A 385 22.80 47.84 -18.01
N VAL A 386 22.89 46.96 -19.03
CA VAL A 386 23.91 47.07 -20.10
C VAL A 386 23.25 47.16 -21.48
N PRO A 387 23.60 48.17 -22.33
CA PRO A 387 23.12 48.25 -23.71
C PRO A 387 23.59 47.05 -24.53
N LEU A 388 22.72 46.55 -25.41
CA LEU A 388 22.99 45.51 -26.41
C LEU A 388 24.08 45.95 -27.40
N SER A 389 25.36 45.80 -27.04
CA SER A 389 26.46 45.91 -28.00
C SER A 389 27.59 44.95 -27.63
N ALA A 390 27.76 43.92 -28.46
CA ALA A 390 28.97 43.13 -28.74
C ALA A 390 29.80 42.51 -27.59
N GLU A 391 29.52 42.80 -26.31
CA GLU A 391 30.22 42.24 -25.16
C GLU A 391 29.49 41.08 -24.48
N MET A 392 28.20 40.86 -24.80
CA MET A 392 27.42 39.72 -24.31
C MET A 392 28.00 38.36 -24.77
N ASP A 393 28.63 38.30 -25.94
CA ASP A 393 29.27 37.06 -26.41
C ASP A 393 30.55 36.72 -25.62
N LYS A 394 31.22 37.71 -25.02
CA LYS A 394 32.41 37.47 -24.18
C LYS A 394 32.07 37.22 -22.72
N ALA A 395 31.03 37.85 -22.18
CA ALA A 395 30.55 37.58 -20.82
C ALA A 395 29.81 36.22 -20.72
N ALA A 396 29.05 35.84 -21.75
CA ALA A 396 28.45 34.51 -21.86
C ALA A 396 29.48 33.39 -22.13
N ALA A 397 30.63 33.71 -22.74
CA ALA A 397 31.71 32.76 -22.96
C ALA A 397 32.68 32.61 -21.77
N ALA A 398 32.73 33.58 -20.84
CA ALA A 398 33.66 33.58 -19.72
C ALA A 398 33.16 32.84 -18.46
N VAL A 399 31.85 32.60 -18.37
CA VAL A 399 31.28 31.68 -17.36
C VAL A 399 30.82 30.46 -18.13
N SER A 400 31.57 29.36 -18.04
CA SER A 400 31.08 28.06 -18.49
C SER A 400 29.88 27.69 -17.61
N THR A 401 28.69 28.16 -17.95
CA THR A 401 27.44 27.71 -17.34
C THR A 401 27.20 26.28 -17.80
N VAL A 402 27.93 25.34 -17.20
CA VAL A 402 27.76 23.92 -17.43
C VAL A 402 26.36 23.57 -16.95
N GLN A 403 25.47 23.27 -17.89
CA GLN A 403 24.15 22.72 -17.59
C GLN A 403 24.32 21.23 -17.29
N LYS A 404 23.77 20.77 -16.17
CA LYS A 404 23.73 19.35 -15.80
C LYS A 404 22.28 18.89 -15.73
N THR A 405 21.96 17.79 -16.41
CA THR A 405 20.67 17.13 -16.27
C THR A 405 20.73 16.17 -15.09
N ILE A 406 19.82 16.33 -14.13
CA ILE A 406 19.72 15.52 -12.92
C ILE A 406 18.30 14.93 -12.78
N PRO A 407 18.14 13.78 -12.12
CA PRO A 407 16.84 13.31 -11.67
C PRO A 407 16.11 14.34 -10.80
N THR A 408 14.80 14.47 -10.97
CA THR A 408 13.97 15.45 -10.23
C THR A 408 14.03 15.23 -8.71
N GLU A 409 14.18 13.98 -8.27
CA GLU A 409 14.35 13.59 -6.85
C GLU A 409 15.62 14.18 -6.19
N LEU A 410 16.58 14.68 -6.99
CA LEU A 410 17.84 15.24 -6.51
C LEU A 410 17.87 16.78 -6.46
N ILE A 411 16.78 17.44 -6.87
CA ILE A 411 16.65 18.91 -6.82
C ILE A 411 16.63 19.37 -5.36
N GLN A 412 17.38 20.42 -5.05
CA GLN A 412 17.42 21.05 -3.73
C GLN A 412 16.90 22.49 -3.78
N VAL A 413 16.47 22.99 -2.62
CA VAL A 413 16.04 24.38 -2.47
C VAL A 413 17.22 25.32 -2.74
N GLY A 414 17.07 26.22 -3.70
CA GLY A 414 18.11 27.13 -4.16
C GLY A 414 18.77 26.73 -5.48
N ASP A 415 18.46 25.55 -6.03
CA ASP A 415 18.91 25.17 -7.37
C ASP A 415 18.21 26.03 -8.45
N ILE A 416 18.96 26.45 -9.46
CA ILE A 416 18.42 27.19 -10.60
C ILE A 416 18.19 26.24 -11.75
N VAL A 417 16.91 26.00 -12.06
CA VAL A 417 16.46 25.09 -13.11
C VAL A 417 16.30 25.87 -14.43
N CYS A 418 16.82 25.31 -15.51
CA CYS A 418 16.59 25.79 -16.87
C CYS A 418 15.42 25.03 -17.50
N LEU A 419 14.36 25.75 -17.86
CA LEU A 419 13.20 25.21 -18.58
C LEU A 419 13.24 25.65 -20.04
N ARG A 420 13.11 24.69 -20.96
CA ARG A 420 12.97 24.97 -22.41
C ARG A 420 11.49 24.98 -22.80
N PRO A 421 11.12 25.60 -23.93
CA PRO A 421 9.74 25.57 -24.42
C PRO A 421 9.24 24.12 -24.59
N GLY A 422 8.17 23.77 -23.87
CA GLY A 422 7.59 22.42 -23.86
C GLY A 422 8.04 21.51 -22.69
N ASP A 423 9.01 21.95 -21.88
CA ASP A 423 9.39 21.22 -20.68
C ASP A 423 8.33 21.36 -19.57
N LYS A 424 8.21 20.32 -18.75
CA LYS A 424 7.38 20.37 -17.55
C LYS A 424 8.14 21.00 -16.40
N VAL A 425 7.44 21.76 -15.56
CA VAL A 425 8.01 22.33 -14.34
C VAL A 425 8.28 21.20 -13.33
N PRO A 426 9.53 20.98 -12.89
CA PRO A 426 9.89 19.85 -12.03
C PRO A 426 9.60 20.07 -10.54
N ALA A 427 9.59 21.32 -10.08
CA ALA A 427 9.36 21.69 -8.69
C ALA A 427 8.82 23.14 -8.61
N ASP A 428 8.20 23.48 -7.48
CA ASP A 428 7.75 24.85 -7.20
C ASP A 428 8.95 25.80 -7.09
N GLY A 429 8.83 27.00 -7.66
CA GLY A 429 9.92 27.97 -7.68
C GLY A 429 9.49 29.37 -8.12
N VAL A 430 10.47 30.28 -8.16
CA VAL A 430 10.28 31.66 -8.62
C VAL A 430 11.07 31.86 -9.91
N VAL A 431 10.49 32.55 -10.88
CA VAL A 431 11.18 32.87 -12.14
C VAL A 431 12.22 33.95 -11.88
N ILE A 432 13.50 33.62 -12.13
CA ILE A 432 14.64 34.53 -11.93
C ILE A 432 14.98 35.26 -13.25
N ARG A 433 14.79 34.61 -14.41
CA ARG A 433 15.13 35.16 -15.73
C ARG A 433 14.23 34.62 -16.85
N GLY A 434 13.79 35.52 -17.72
CA GLY A 434 12.97 35.20 -18.90
C GLY A 434 11.47 35.32 -18.66
N GLU A 435 10.71 35.29 -19.75
CA GLU A 435 9.24 35.31 -19.73
C GLU A 435 8.74 34.18 -20.64
N SER A 436 7.72 33.45 -20.18
CA SER A 436 7.08 32.38 -20.94
C SER A 436 5.65 32.19 -20.44
N TYR A 437 4.81 31.52 -21.24
CA TYR A 437 3.47 31.11 -20.86
C TYR A 437 3.50 29.64 -20.39
N ILE A 438 2.94 29.38 -19.21
CA ILE A 438 2.81 28.04 -18.64
C ILE A 438 1.33 27.67 -18.60
N ASP A 439 1.00 26.46 -19.02
CA ASP A 439 -0.36 25.91 -18.91
C ASP A 439 -0.54 25.24 -17.54
N GLU A 440 -1.34 25.88 -16.68
CA GLU A 440 -1.66 25.41 -15.32
C GLU A 440 -2.98 24.58 -15.26
N GLY A 441 -3.51 24.11 -16.40
CA GLY A 441 -4.79 23.39 -16.48
C GLY A 441 -4.94 22.14 -15.60
N HIS A 442 -3.88 21.71 -14.91
CA HIS A 442 -3.87 20.63 -13.93
C HIS A 442 -3.48 21.08 -12.52
N GLY A 443 -4.12 22.15 -12.02
CA GLY A 443 -4.47 22.28 -10.61
C GLY A 443 -3.35 22.69 -9.66
N TRP A 444 -2.86 23.92 -9.80
CA TRP A 444 -2.32 24.73 -8.70
C TRP A 444 -2.74 26.18 -8.93
N HIS A 445 -3.43 26.80 -7.98
CA HIS A 445 -3.76 28.23 -8.01
C HIS A 445 -2.61 28.99 -7.35
N CYS A 446 -1.78 29.68 -8.14
CA CYS A 446 -0.93 30.76 -7.64
C CYS A 446 -1.31 32.06 -8.36
N GLU A 447 -1.98 32.94 -7.63
CA GLU A 447 -2.49 34.22 -8.11
C GLU A 447 -1.33 35.22 -8.27
N TRP A 448 -0.83 35.40 -9.51
CA TRP A 448 0.14 36.46 -9.81
C TRP A 448 -0.58 37.75 -10.20
N ARG A 449 -0.51 38.73 -9.29
CA ARG A 449 -1.13 40.04 -9.44
C ARG A 449 -0.27 40.94 -10.34
N TRP A 450 -0.80 41.25 -11.52
CA TRP A 450 -0.27 42.29 -12.40
C TRP A 450 -0.42 43.67 -11.74
N LEU A 451 0.69 44.39 -11.57
CA LEU A 451 0.71 45.84 -11.40
C LEU A 451 1.22 46.45 -12.70
N GLY A 452 0.27 46.80 -13.57
CA GLY A 452 0.47 47.74 -14.67
C GLY A 452 -0.08 49.11 -14.29
#